data_AF-A0A7V3YN68-F1
#
_entry.id   AF-A0A7V3YN68-F1
#
_cell.length_a   1.000
_cell.length_b   1.000
_cell.length_c   1.000
_cell.angle_alpha   90.00
_cell.angle_beta   90.00
_cell.angle_gamma   90.00
#
_symmetry.space_group_name_H-M   'P 1'
#
loop_
_entity.id
_entity.type
_entity.pdbx_description
1 polymer ?
#
loop_
_entity_poly.entity_id
_entity_poly.type
_entity_poly.pdbx_seq_one_letter_code
_entity_poly.pdbx_strand_id
1 'polypeptide(L)' 'LVILLILLRLEKGCRFRGELFLDYLSLYGVARFLIEYLRDEPFAVFGVFTVGQVACLGIILFALVLRGVLRRRVAA' A
#
# COMPACT_ATOMS: atom_id res chain seq x y z
N LEU A 1 11.52 -8.07 -4.91
CA LEU A 1 11.84 -9.14 -3.93
C LEU A 1 11.43 -8.77 -2.50
N VAL A 2 11.73 -7.57 -2.01
CA VAL A 2 11.35 -7.13 -0.64
C VAL A 2 9.85 -7.31 -0.36
N ILE A 3 8.97 -6.83 -1.25
CA ILE A 3 7.51 -6.98 -1.09
C ILE A 3 7.11 -8.45 -0.95
N LEU A 4 7.65 -9.33 -1.80
CA LEU A 4 7.38 -10.76 -1.76
C LEU A 4 7.77 -11.39 -0.41
N LEU A 5 8.96 -11.07 0.12
CA LEU A 5 9.41 -11.58 1.41
C LEU A 5 8.51 -11.13 2.57
N ILE A 6 8.05 -9.87 2.54
CA ILE A 6 7.11 -9.35 3.54
C ILE A 6 5.77 -10.08 3.43
N LEU A 7 5.25 -10.28 2.21
CA LEU A 7 3.99 -11.00 2.01
C LEU A 7 4.05 -12.44 2.50
N LEU A 8 5.14 -13.17 2.25
CA LEU A 8 5.32 -14.54 2.75
C LEU A 8 5.31 -14.62 4.29
N ARG A 9 5.72 -13.54 4.98
CA ARG A 9 5.60 -13.45 6.44
C ARG A 9 4.18 -13.15 6.88
N LEU A 10 3.47 -12.28 6.16
CA LEU A 10 2.10 -11.87 6.47
C LEU A 10 1.06 -12.95 6.15
N GLU A 11 1.34 -13.81 5.17
CA GLU A 11 0.44 -14.90 4.74
C GLU A 11 0.02 -15.82 5.88
N LYS A 12 0.95 -16.12 6.79
CA LYS A 12 0.69 -16.97 7.96
C LYS A 12 -0.32 -16.37 8.95
N GLY A 13 -0.57 -15.06 8.87
CA GLY A 13 -1.44 -14.32 9.79
C GLY A 13 -2.74 -13.80 9.17
N CYS A 14 -3.05 -14.20 7.93
CA CYS A 14 -4.28 -13.78 7.26
C CYS A 14 -5.52 -14.40 7.91
N ARG A 15 -6.49 -13.56 8.27
CA ARG A 15 -7.79 -13.95 8.85
C ARG A 15 -8.88 -14.13 7.81
N PHE A 16 -8.74 -13.54 6.62
CA PHE A 16 -9.75 -13.60 5.57
C PHE A 16 -9.14 -13.58 4.16
N ARG A 17 -9.92 -14.11 3.20
CA ARG A 17 -9.56 -14.08 1.78
C ARG A 17 -9.55 -12.63 1.28
N GLY A 18 -8.40 -12.18 0.81
CA GLY A 18 -8.17 -10.80 0.34
C GLY A 18 -7.33 -9.94 1.28
N GLU A 19 -7.04 -10.38 2.52
CA GLU A 19 -6.18 -9.62 3.44
C GLU A 19 -4.77 -9.43 2.86
N LEU A 20 -4.20 -10.50 2.31
CA LEU A 20 -2.88 -10.49 1.68
C LEU A 20 -2.80 -9.52 0.48
N PHE A 21 -3.91 -9.39 -0.27
CA PHE A 21 -3.99 -8.46 -1.39
C PHE A 21 -3.99 -7.01 -0.92
N LEU A 22 -4.70 -6.69 0.17
CA LEU A 22 -4.69 -5.36 0.76
C LEU A 22 -3.31 -5.01 1.35
N ASP A 23 -2.63 -5.99 1.94
CA ASP A 23 -1.24 -5.81 2.41
C ASP A 23 -0.30 -5.57 1.23
N TYR A 24 -0.45 -6.30 0.11
CA TYR A 24 0.31 -6.05 -1.12
C TYR A 24 0.03 -4.65 -1.67
N LEU A 25 -1.24 -4.24 -1.75
CA LEU A 25 -1.63 -2.94 -2.29
C LEU A 25 -1.03 -1.79 -1.46
N SER A 26 -1.01 -1.95 -0.13
CA SER A 26 -0.39 -1.00 0.80
C SER A 26 1.14 -0.94 0.60
N LEU A 27 1.81 -2.09 0.60
CA LEU A 27 3.27 -2.18 0.43
C LEU A 27 3.74 -1.66 -0.93
N TYR A 28 3.00 -1.99 -1.98
CA TYR A 28 3.26 -1.52 -3.33
C TYR A 28 3.08 0.00 -3.42
N GLY A 29 2.02 0.56 -2.84
CA GLY A 29 1.82 2.00 -2.77
C GLY A 29 2.97 2.72 -2.08
N VAL A 30 3.46 2.20 -0.94
CA VAL A 30 4.61 2.77 -0.22
C VAL A 30 5.88 2.70 -1.06
N ALA A 31 6.16 1.54 -1.67
CA ALA A 31 7.32 1.39 -2.54
C ALA A 31 7.25 2.34 -3.75
N ARG A 32 6.07 2.48 -4.36
CA ARG A 32 5.84 3.38 -5.50
C ARG A 32 6.04 4.84 -5.11
N PHE A 33 5.56 5.25 -3.93
CA PHE A 33 5.78 6.59 -3.39
C PHE A 33 7.27 6.91 -3.23
N LEU A 34 8.03 5.96 -2.66
CA LEU A 34 9.48 6.12 -2.47
C LEU A 34 10.22 6.14 -3.80
N ILE A 35 9.90 5.23 -4.73
CA ILE A 35 10.51 5.20 -6.06
C ILE A 35 10.26 6.52 -6.81
N GLU A 36 9.05 7.05 -6.73
CA GLU A 36 8.69 8.32 -7.36
C GLU A 36 9.41 9.51 -6.70
N TYR A 37 9.72 9.44 -5.40
CA TYR A 37 10.56 10.43 -4.71
C TYR A 37 12.04 10.37 -5.15
N LEU A 38 12.57 9.16 -5.37
CA LEU A 38 13.95 8.96 -5.85
C LEU A 38 14.11 9.17 -7.37
N ARG A 39 13.04 9.50 -8.09
CA ARG A 39 13.06 9.64 -9.55
C ARG A 39 13.54 11.05 -9.95
N ASP A 40 14.55 11.12 -10.82
CA ASP A 40 15.19 12.37 -11.24
C ASP A 40 14.30 13.33 -12.04
N GLU A 41 13.26 12.83 -12.73
CA GLU A 41 12.28 13.66 -13.46
C GLU A 41 10.85 13.49 -12.90
N PRO A 42 10.54 14.11 -11.75
CA PRO A 42 9.20 14.08 -11.20
C PRO A 42 8.27 14.94 -12.06
N PHE A 43 7.15 14.37 -12.52
CA PHE A 43 6.00 15.17 -12.96
C PHE A 43 5.40 15.84 -11.71
N ALA A 44 6.00 16.95 -11.30
CA ALA A 44 5.60 17.70 -10.13
C ALA A 44 4.23 18.34 -10.39
N VAL A 45 3.29 18.08 -9.49
CA VAL A 45 2.03 18.83 -9.40
C VAL A 45 2.15 19.77 -8.21
N PHE A 46 1.92 21.06 -8.45
CA PHE A 46 2.14 22.12 -7.46
C PHE A 46 3.59 22.26 -6.93
N GLY A 47 4.59 21.67 -7.60
CA GLY A 47 6.01 21.86 -7.25
C GLY A 47 6.49 21.16 -5.97
N VAL A 48 5.63 20.37 -5.29
CA VAL A 48 5.97 19.71 -4.01
C VAL A 48 5.68 18.20 -4.02
N PHE A 49 4.62 17.75 -4.71
CA PHE A 49 4.26 16.33 -4.81
C PHE A 49 3.91 15.94 -6.25
N THR A 50 4.28 14.75 -6.70
CA THR A 50 3.81 14.25 -8.00
C THR A 50 2.38 13.71 -7.91
N VAL A 51 1.63 13.69 -9.02
CA VAL A 51 0.31 13.02 -9.08
C VAL A 51 0.42 11.57 -8.59
N GLY A 52 1.54 10.92 -8.94
CA GLY A 52 1.84 9.56 -8.51
C GLY A 52 1.90 9.43 -7.00
N GLN A 53 2.54 10.38 -6.30
CA GLN A 53 2.63 10.37 -4.84
C GLN A 53 1.25 10.54 -4.17
N VAL A 54 0.43 11.46 -4.67
CA VAL A 54 -0.93 11.69 -4.13
C VAL A 54 -1.83 10.47 -4.37
N ALA A 55 -1.79 9.88 -5.56
CA ALA A 55 -2.54 8.66 -5.88
C ALA A 55 -2.08 7.47 -5.03
N CYS A 56 -0.77 7.31 -4.81
CA CYS A 56 -0.22 6.26 -3.95
C CYS A 56 -0.70 6.43 -2.51
N LEU A 57 -0.69 7.65 -1.96
CA LEU A 57 -1.21 7.92 -0.62
C LEU A 57 -2.69 7.53 -0.49
N GLY A 58 -3.51 7.87 -1.49
CA GLY A 58 -4.92 7.48 -1.52
C GLY A 58 -5.11 5.96 -1.52
N ILE A 59 -4.34 5.24 -2.32
CA ILE A 59 -4.38 3.77 -2.41
C ILE A 59 -3.94 3.12 -1.09
N ILE A 60 -2.84 3.59 -0.48
CA ILE A 60 -2.36 3.09 0.82
C ILE A 60 -3.43 3.28 1.89
N LEU A 61 -3.99 4.49 1.98
CA LEU A 61 -4.96 4.84 3.00
C LEU A 61 -6.25 4.04 2.83
N PHE A 62 -6.73 3.87 1.60
CA PHE A 62 -7.86 3.00 1.28
C PHE A 62 -7.61 1.55 1.68
N ALA A 63 -6.46 0.99 1.31
CA ALA A 63 -6.10 -0.40 1.61
C ALA A 63 -6.02 -0.66 3.12
N LEU A 64 -5.41 0.25 3.88
CA LEU A 64 -5.29 0.16 5.35
C LEU A 64 -6.65 0.26 6.05
N VAL A 65 -7.49 1.23 5.65
CA VAL A 65 -8.83 1.42 6.23
C VAL A 65 -9.70 0.20 5.94
N LEU A 66 -9.75 -0.25 4.68
CA LEU A 66 -10.55 -1.40 4.28
C LEU A 66 -10.11 -2.67 5.02
N ARG A 67 -8.79 -2.89 5.14
CA ARG A 67 -8.24 -4.00 5.92
C ARG A 67 -8.65 -3.92 7.38
N GLY A 68 -8.54 -2.75 8.01
CA GLY A 68 -8.93 -2.55 9.41
C GLY A 68 -10.42 -2.83 9.65
N VAL A 69 -11.29 -2.36 8.75
CA VAL A 69 -12.74 -2.60 8.84
C VAL A 69 -13.08 -4.08 8.64
N LEU A 70 -12.53 -4.73 7.62
CA LEU A 70 -12.79 -6.15 7.33
C LEU A 70 -12.26 -7.06 8.44
N ARG A 71 -11.06 -6.77 8.96
CA ARG A 71 -10.48 -7.54 10.05
C ARG A 71 -11.28 -7.44 11.34
N ARG A 72 -11.92 -6.29 11.60
CA ARG A 72 -12.87 -6.12 12.72
C ARG A 72 -14.16 -6.89 12.47
N ARG A 73 -14.69 -6.90 11.25
CA ARG A 73 -15.93 -7.64 10.92
C ARG A 73 -15.78 -9.15 10.93
N VAL A 74 -14.60 -9.67 10.64
CA VAL A 74 -14.32 -11.12 10.69
C VAL A 74 -14.00 -11.60 12.11
N ALA A 75 -13.56 -10.69 12.98
CA ALA A 75 -13.25 -10.99 14.38
C ALA A 75 -14.43 -10.77 15.35
N ALA A 76 -15.51 -10.14 14.89
CA ALA A 76 -16.77 -9.97 15.62
C ALA A 76 -17.75 -11.06 15.19
#